data_AF-A0A7S2T2B3-F1
#
_entry.id   AF-A0A7S2T2B3-F1
#
_cell.length_a   1.000
_cell.length_b   1.000
_cell.length_c   1.000
_cell.angle_alpha   90.00
_cell.angle_beta   90.00
_cell.angle_gamma   90.00
#
_symmetry.space_group_name_H-M   'P 1'
#
loop_
_entity.id
_entity.type
_entity.pdbx_description
1 polymer ?
#
loop_
_entity_poly.entity_id
_entity_poly.type
_entity_poly.pdbx_seq_one_letter_code
_entity_poly.pdbx_strand_id
1 'polypeptide(L)'
;KDKKEKEEKKRKEREAKSGTEGKPKSKKMKESGEAERSVKASAKEKPKRPASVYILFRAEERPVIMKDNPALGHSEVDQELSKRWKEISPTRKEALESKYSEAKEEYSKELAKWTKWKEENEPDKPKPKSSDKPSKSGKPKRAASAYLLFIGEEKPAILKENPSLTFGELSKEAGKRWKEISPDRKKVFESKAAEAKEQYDKDLAKWKQEHEPEKPAEEDEPVGDGKGSEGDDPSTSGNASKSSDKPSKSGKPKRAASAYL
;
A
#
# COMPACT_ATOMS: atom_id res chain seq x y z
N LYS A 1 -58.05 -27.31 -38.79
CA LYS A 1 -56.69 -27.39 -39.40
C LYS A 1 -55.61 -26.67 -38.55
N ASP A 2 -56.06 -25.95 -37.52
CA ASP A 2 -55.45 -24.75 -36.94
C ASP A 2 -54.32 -25.04 -35.96
N LYS A 3 -54.30 -26.24 -35.36
CA LYS A 3 -53.25 -26.63 -34.39
C LYS A 3 -51.89 -26.82 -35.07
N LYS A 4 -51.87 -27.28 -36.34
CA LYS A 4 -50.64 -27.45 -37.15
C LYS A 4 -50.11 -26.10 -37.65
N GLU A 5 -51.01 -25.20 -38.05
CA GLU A 5 -50.71 -23.84 -38.50
C GLU A 5 -50.18 -22.95 -37.35
N LYS A 6 -50.73 -23.11 -36.14
CA LYS A 6 -50.25 -22.41 -34.94
C LYS A 6 -48.87 -22.85 -34.47
N GLU A 7 -48.51 -24.12 -34.68
CA GLU A 7 -47.14 -24.65 -34.48
C GLU A 7 -46.16 -24.10 -35.54
N GLU A 8 -46.55 -24.13 -36.82
CA GLU A 8 -45.69 -23.64 -37.91
C GLU A 8 -45.41 -22.14 -37.79
N LYS A 9 -46.41 -21.34 -37.40
CA LYS A 9 -46.24 -19.91 -37.10
C LYS A 9 -45.27 -19.67 -35.94
N LYS A 10 -45.31 -20.51 -34.89
CA LYS A 10 -44.43 -20.42 -33.72
C LYS A 10 -43.00 -20.91 -34.00
N ARG A 11 -42.81 -21.79 -34.99
CA ARG A 11 -41.50 -22.18 -35.53
C ARG A 11 -40.88 -21.06 -36.38
N LYS A 12 -41.65 -20.49 -37.33
CA LYS A 12 -41.21 -19.36 -38.16
C LYS A 12 -40.87 -18.11 -37.32
N GLU A 13 -41.58 -17.87 -36.21
CA GLU A 13 -41.25 -16.78 -35.27
C GLU A 13 -39.96 -17.05 -34.43
N ARG A 14 -39.51 -18.30 -34.32
CA ARG A 14 -38.25 -18.65 -33.66
C ARG A 14 -37.05 -18.55 -34.60
N GLU A 15 -37.20 -18.94 -35.86
CA GLU A 15 -36.17 -18.75 -36.90
C GLU A 15 -35.96 -17.27 -37.25
N ALA A 16 -37.00 -16.42 -37.13
CA ALA A 16 -36.88 -14.96 -37.31
C ALA A 16 -36.11 -14.22 -36.18
N LYS A 17 -35.68 -14.91 -35.11
CA LYS A 17 -34.98 -14.30 -33.95
C LYS A 17 -33.50 -14.70 -33.84
N SER A 18 -32.95 -15.47 -34.77
CA SER A 18 -31.52 -15.86 -34.80
C SER A 18 -30.68 -15.15 -35.88
N GLY A 19 -31.22 -14.11 -36.52
CA GLY A 19 -30.57 -13.38 -37.62
C GLY A 19 -30.02 -12.00 -37.23
N THR A 20 -29.09 -11.92 -36.27
CA THR A 20 -28.33 -10.69 -36.01
C THR A 20 -26.98 -10.71 -36.71
N GLU A 21 -26.98 -10.68 -38.04
CA GLU A 21 -25.76 -10.37 -38.81
C GLU A 21 -25.41 -8.88 -38.69
N GLY A 22 -24.11 -8.62 -38.53
CA GLY A 22 -23.60 -7.30 -38.19
C GLY A 22 -23.67 -6.30 -39.35
N LYS A 23 -24.24 -5.12 -39.08
CA LYS A 23 -24.18 -3.96 -39.98
C LYS A 23 -22.72 -3.52 -40.21
N PRO A 24 -22.17 -3.56 -41.45
CA PRO A 24 -20.81 -3.15 -41.70
C PRO A 24 -20.70 -1.61 -41.67
N LYS A 25 -20.28 -1.05 -40.53
CA LYS A 25 -19.88 0.36 -40.44
C LYS A 25 -18.47 0.54 -41.00
N SER A 26 -18.40 0.96 -42.25
CA SER A 26 -17.35 1.82 -42.84
C SER A 26 -16.00 1.87 -42.09
N LYS A 27 -15.06 1.02 -42.48
CA LYS A 27 -13.67 1.05 -42.02
C LYS A 27 -12.98 2.34 -42.54
N LYS A 28 -12.95 3.40 -41.73
CA LYS A 28 -12.20 4.64 -42.04
C LYS A 28 -11.32 5.05 -40.85
N MET A 29 -10.04 4.73 -40.97
CA MET A 29 -8.87 5.31 -40.29
C MET A 29 -9.10 5.81 -38.85
N LYS A 30 -8.96 4.91 -37.87
CA LYS A 30 -8.83 5.25 -36.43
C LYS A 30 -7.70 4.52 -35.70
N GLU A 31 -6.99 3.63 -36.40
CA GLU A 31 -6.05 2.66 -35.82
C GLU A 31 -4.89 3.31 -35.05
N SER A 32 -4.34 4.43 -35.55
CA SER A 32 -3.29 5.19 -34.86
C SER A 32 -3.78 5.87 -33.58
N GLY A 33 -4.98 6.44 -33.60
CA GLY A 33 -5.53 7.19 -32.46
C GLY A 33 -6.09 6.31 -31.34
N GLU A 34 -6.58 5.11 -31.66
CA GLU A 34 -7.03 4.14 -30.63
C GLU A 34 -5.85 3.40 -29.99
N ALA A 35 -4.77 3.11 -30.74
CA ALA A 35 -3.53 2.61 -30.17
C ALA A 35 -2.87 3.65 -29.24
N GLU A 36 -2.77 4.92 -29.65
CA GLU A 36 -2.25 5.96 -28.74
C GLU A 36 -3.13 6.18 -27.50
N ARG A 37 -4.47 6.08 -27.63
CA ARG A 37 -5.38 6.21 -26.48
C ARG A 37 -5.34 5.00 -25.56
N SER A 38 -5.21 3.79 -26.08
CA SER A 38 -5.06 2.59 -25.24
C SER A 38 -3.71 2.59 -24.54
N VAL A 39 -2.63 2.99 -25.22
CA VAL A 39 -1.30 3.19 -24.60
C VAL A 39 -1.33 4.30 -23.54
N LYS A 40 -2.01 5.44 -23.79
CA LYS A 40 -2.20 6.50 -22.76
C LYS A 40 -3.12 6.08 -21.62
N ALA A 41 -4.10 5.19 -21.84
CA ALA A 41 -4.93 4.63 -20.78
C ALA A 41 -4.16 3.60 -19.93
N SER A 42 -3.44 2.68 -20.56
CA SER A 42 -2.56 1.72 -19.88
C SER A 42 -1.38 2.41 -19.19
N ALA A 43 -0.88 3.54 -19.69
CA ALA A 43 0.13 4.34 -18.99
C ALA A 43 -0.43 5.04 -17.74
N LYS A 44 -1.76 5.24 -17.64
CA LYS A 44 -2.42 5.82 -16.47
C LYS A 44 -2.74 4.76 -15.41
N GLU A 45 -3.18 3.56 -15.83
CA GLU A 45 -3.36 2.44 -14.91
C GLU A 45 -2.02 1.84 -14.47
N LYS A 46 -1.90 1.50 -13.19
CA LYS A 46 -0.70 0.81 -12.71
C LYS A 46 -0.64 -0.61 -13.29
N PRO A 47 0.49 -1.02 -13.90
CA PRO A 47 0.67 -2.38 -14.40
C PRO A 47 0.31 -3.45 -13.36
N LYS A 48 -0.35 -4.51 -13.83
CA LYS A 48 -0.79 -5.64 -13.00
C LYS A 48 0.32 -6.69 -12.97
N ARG A 49 0.56 -7.28 -11.79
CA ARG A 49 1.58 -8.33 -11.64
C ARG A 49 1.25 -9.54 -12.54
N PRO A 50 2.26 -10.22 -13.11
CA PRO A 50 2.04 -11.42 -13.91
C PRO A 50 1.43 -12.53 -13.05
N ALA A 51 0.64 -13.39 -13.70
CA ALA A 51 0.10 -14.59 -13.07
C ALA A 51 1.24 -15.53 -12.65
N SER A 52 1.20 -16.06 -11.43
CA SER A 52 2.21 -17.02 -10.97
C SER A 52 2.10 -18.35 -11.73
N VAL A 53 3.18 -19.14 -11.69
CA VAL A 53 3.30 -20.46 -12.36
C VAL A 53 2.08 -21.36 -12.13
N TYR A 54 1.54 -21.42 -10.90
CA TYR A 54 0.33 -22.20 -10.59
C TYR A 54 -0.96 -21.60 -11.19
N ILE A 55 -1.05 -20.27 -11.33
CA ILE A 55 -2.21 -19.62 -11.95
C ILE A 55 -2.16 -19.79 -13.48
N LEU A 56 -0.97 -19.77 -14.09
CA LEU A 56 -0.76 -20.15 -15.49
C LEU A 56 -1.16 -21.61 -15.73
N PHE A 57 -0.68 -22.53 -14.88
CA PHE A 57 -1.11 -23.93 -14.88
C PHE A 57 -2.64 -24.07 -14.78
N ARG A 58 -3.26 -23.41 -13.80
CA ARG A 58 -4.72 -23.43 -13.62
C ARG A 58 -5.46 -22.86 -14.83
N ALA A 59 -4.94 -21.82 -15.48
CA ALA A 59 -5.57 -21.27 -16.68
C ALA A 59 -5.55 -22.26 -17.87
N GLU A 60 -4.49 -23.06 -18.01
CA GLU A 60 -4.36 -24.06 -19.07
C GLU A 60 -5.14 -25.36 -18.76
N GLU A 61 -5.07 -25.89 -17.54
CA GLU A 61 -5.65 -27.20 -17.18
C GLU A 61 -7.13 -27.14 -16.77
N ARG A 62 -7.61 -26.02 -16.19
CA ARG A 62 -9.01 -25.88 -15.76
C ARG A 62 -10.03 -26.10 -16.89
N PRO A 63 -9.89 -25.50 -18.10
CA PRO A 63 -10.83 -25.76 -19.18
C PRO A 63 -10.80 -27.20 -19.68
N VAL A 64 -9.65 -27.89 -19.58
CA VAL A 64 -9.53 -29.32 -19.92
C VAL A 64 -10.35 -30.16 -18.94
N ILE A 65 -10.13 -29.98 -17.63
CA ILE A 65 -10.86 -30.72 -16.59
C ILE A 65 -12.38 -30.47 -16.68
N MET A 66 -12.81 -29.23 -16.93
CA MET A 66 -14.23 -28.89 -17.13
C MET A 66 -14.84 -29.50 -18.39
N LYS A 67 -14.06 -29.67 -19.46
CA LYS A 67 -14.52 -30.29 -20.71
C LYS A 67 -14.63 -31.81 -20.56
N ASP A 68 -13.65 -32.43 -19.92
CA ASP A 68 -13.60 -33.87 -19.71
C ASP A 68 -14.61 -34.33 -18.64
N ASN A 69 -14.90 -33.45 -17.67
CA ASN A 69 -15.80 -33.72 -16.55
C ASN A 69 -16.89 -32.62 -16.42
N PRO A 70 -17.81 -32.48 -17.40
CA PRO A 70 -18.79 -31.39 -17.44
C PRO A 70 -19.85 -31.47 -16.33
N ALA A 71 -19.93 -32.58 -15.60
CA ALA A 71 -20.80 -32.77 -14.45
C ALA A 71 -20.16 -32.38 -13.10
N LEU A 72 -18.85 -32.10 -13.06
CA LEU A 72 -18.17 -31.70 -11.82
C LEU A 72 -18.42 -30.22 -11.51
N GLY A 73 -18.66 -29.92 -10.24
CA GLY A 73 -18.72 -28.55 -9.75
C GLY A 73 -17.34 -27.88 -9.75
N HIS A 74 -17.34 -26.55 -9.60
CA HIS A 74 -16.10 -25.78 -9.57
C HIS A 74 -15.15 -26.21 -8.43
N SER A 75 -15.70 -26.70 -7.32
CA SER A 75 -14.94 -27.18 -6.16
C SER A 75 -14.15 -28.44 -6.50
N GLU A 76 -14.81 -29.41 -7.13
CA GLU A 76 -14.23 -30.69 -7.53
C GLU A 76 -13.17 -30.50 -8.62
N VAL A 77 -13.40 -29.56 -9.54
CA VAL A 77 -12.42 -29.13 -10.55
C VAL A 77 -11.17 -28.51 -9.90
N ASP A 78 -11.31 -27.67 -8.87
CA ASP A 78 -10.17 -27.08 -8.16
C ASP A 78 -9.44 -28.10 -7.26
N GLN A 79 -10.12 -29.12 -6.72
CA GLN A 79 -9.48 -30.27 -6.07
C GLN A 79 -8.64 -31.08 -7.07
N GLU A 80 -9.18 -31.35 -8.26
CA GLU A 80 -8.49 -32.09 -9.31
C GLU A 80 -7.26 -31.34 -9.85
N LEU A 81 -7.37 -30.03 -10.08
CA LEU A 81 -6.24 -29.14 -10.36
C LEU A 81 -5.13 -29.23 -9.31
N SER A 82 -5.52 -29.25 -8.03
CA SER A 82 -4.58 -29.31 -6.91
C SER A 82 -3.83 -30.65 -6.82
N LYS A 83 -4.41 -31.75 -7.33
CA LYS A 83 -3.70 -33.04 -7.49
C LYS A 83 -2.73 -32.97 -8.67
N ARG A 84 -3.20 -32.58 -9.85
CA ARG A 84 -2.39 -32.50 -11.08
C ARG A 84 -1.19 -31.56 -10.94
N TRP A 85 -1.28 -30.51 -10.12
CA TRP A 85 -0.15 -29.64 -9.80
C TRP A 85 0.94 -30.32 -8.96
N LYS A 86 0.60 -31.29 -8.10
CA LYS A 86 1.58 -32.08 -7.34
C LYS A 86 2.27 -33.12 -8.22
N GLU A 87 1.56 -33.63 -9.22
CA GLU A 87 2.01 -34.66 -10.17
C GLU A 87 2.58 -34.06 -11.48
N ILE A 88 2.71 -32.74 -11.56
CA ILE A 88 3.19 -32.05 -12.76
C ILE A 88 4.61 -32.49 -13.13
N SER A 89 4.85 -32.80 -14.41
CA SER A 89 6.19 -33.17 -14.85
C SER A 89 7.19 -32.02 -14.67
N PRO A 90 8.47 -32.31 -14.38
CA PRO A 90 9.50 -31.26 -14.26
C PRO A 90 9.58 -30.37 -15.50
N THR A 91 9.48 -30.96 -16.69
CA THR A 91 9.51 -30.25 -17.99
C THR A 91 8.32 -29.30 -18.18
N ARG A 92 7.11 -29.71 -17.79
CA ARG A 92 5.90 -28.87 -17.85
C ARG A 92 5.98 -27.72 -16.84
N LYS A 93 6.53 -27.99 -15.66
CA LYS A 93 6.75 -26.98 -14.61
C LYS A 93 7.79 -25.94 -15.03
N GLU A 94 8.90 -26.38 -15.63
CA GLU A 94 9.94 -25.50 -16.17
C GLU A 94 9.42 -24.61 -17.31
N ALA A 95 8.64 -25.16 -18.25
CA ALA A 95 8.01 -24.37 -19.31
C ALA A 95 7.06 -23.28 -18.78
N LEU A 96 6.37 -23.53 -17.65
CA LEU A 96 5.53 -22.54 -16.98
C LEU A 96 6.34 -21.51 -16.17
N GLU A 97 7.50 -21.90 -15.64
CA GLU A 97 8.45 -20.98 -14.98
C GLU A 97 9.09 -20.03 -16.01
N SER A 98 9.44 -20.50 -17.22
CA SER A 98 9.92 -19.66 -18.33
C SER A 98 8.89 -18.56 -18.66
N LYS A 99 7.64 -18.96 -18.96
CA LYS A 99 6.51 -18.05 -19.19
C LYS A 99 6.34 -17.02 -18.07
N TYR A 100 6.46 -17.44 -16.81
CA TYR A 100 6.37 -16.53 -15.67
C TYR A 100 7.58 -15.57 -15.59
N SER A 101 8.79 -16.04 -15.89
CA SER A 101 10.00 -15.22 -15.87
C SER A 101 9.98 -14.13 -16.95
N GLU A 102 9.53 -14.47 -18.16
CA GLU A 102 9.32 -13.55 -19.29
C GLU A 102 8.29 -12.47 -18.92
N ALA A 103 7.10 -12.89 -18.47
CA ALA A 103 6.03 -11.97 -18.04
C ALA A 103 6.43 -11.09 -16.84
N LYS A 104 7.34 -11.55 -15.99
CA LYS A 104 7.92 -10.77 -14.87
C LYS A 104 8.92 -9.73 -15.35
N GLU A 105 9.71 -10.01 -16.38
CA GLU A 105 10.55 -9.00 -17.02
C GLU A 105 9.72 -7.94 -17.74
N GLU A 106 8.70 -8.34 -18.49
CA GLU A 106 7.78 -7.42 -19.17
C GLU A 106 7.08 -6.50 -18.16
N TYR A 107 6.51 -7.06 -17.09
CA TYR A 107 5.94 -6.30 -15.98
C TYR A 107 6.94 -5.34 -15.33
N SER A 108 8.21 -5.74 -15.19
CA SER A 108 9.26 -4.85 -14.65
C SER A 108 9.51 -3.65 -15.58
N LYS A 109 9.62 -3.91 -16.90
CA LYS A 109 9.81 -2.89 -17.95
C LYS A 109 8.59 -1.96 -18.03
N GLU A 110 7.37 -2.49 -17.90
CA GLU A 110 6.13 -1.72 -17.90
C GLU A 110 5.99 -0.88 -16.62
N LEU A 111 6.29 -1.44 -15.44
CA LEU A 111 6.26 -0.74 -14.16
C LEU A 111 7.28 0.42 -14.12
N ALA A 112 8.46 0.25 -14.73
CA ALA A 112 9.43 1.33 -14.88
C ALA A 112 8.90 2.48 -15.74
N LYS A 113 8.27 2.16 -16.89
CA LYS A 113 7.60 3.16 -17.75
C LYS A 113 6.48 3.89 -17.00
N TRP A 114 5.61 3.16 -16.30
CA TRP A 114 4.53 3.73 -15.49
C TRP A 114 5.05 4.62 -14.35
N THR A 115 6.12 4.21 -13.68
CA THR A 115 6.73 4.98 -12.59
C THR A 115 7.27 6.31 -13.10
N LYS A 116 7.96 6.31 -14.24
CA LYS A 116 8.45 7.55 -14.90
C LYS A 116 7.28 8.43 -15.35
N TRP A 117 6.25 7.86 -15.97
CA TRP A 117 5.04 8.61 -16.33
C TRP A 117 4.40 9.27 -15.11
N LYS A 118 4.28 8.54 -13.99
CA LYS A 118 3.69 9.07 -12.75
C LYS A 118 4.50 10.23 -12.17
N GLU A 119 5.82 10.13 -12.15
CA GLU A 119 6.71 11.19 -11.66
C GLU A 119 6.55 12.49 -12.47
N GLU A 120 6.41 12.37 -13.79
CA GLU A 120 6.23 13.49 -14.73
C GLU A 120 4.81 14.09 -14.70
N ASN A 121 3.77 13.28 -14.48
CA ASN A 121 2.36 13.69 -14.64
C ASN A 121 1.59 13.85 -13.31
N GLU A 122 2.06 13.28 -12.21
CA GLU A 122 1.48 13.40 -10.86
C GLU A 122 2.56 13.82 -9.83
N PRO A 123 3.02 15.08 -9.86
CA PRO A 123 3.88 15.62 -8.80
C PRO A 123 3.18 15.47 -7.43
N ASP A 124 3.97 15.07 -6.43
CA ASP A 124 3.48 14.35 -5.25
C ASP A 124 2.44 15.14 -4.43
N LYS A 125 1.15 14.82 -4.63
CA LYS A 125 0.08 15.33 -3.77
C LYS A 125 0.19 14.64 -2.40
N PRO A 126 0.38 15.39 -1.30
CA PRO A 126 0.60 14.79 0.01
C PRO A 126 -0.59 13.91 0.40
N LYS A 127 -0.32 12.61 0.59
CA LYS A 127 -1.35 11.66 1.02
C LYS A 127 -1.97 12.14 2.34
N PRO A 128 -3.30 12.24 2.45
CA PRO A 128 -3.94 12.59 3.72
C PRO A 128 -3.66 11.47 4.73
N LYS A 129 -2.81 11.75 5.72
CA LYS A 129 -2.71 10.89 6.92
C LYS A 129 -4.04 11.01 7.67
N SER A 130 -4.87 9.96 7.62
CA SER A 130 -6.18 9.95 8.27
C SER A 130 -6.01 9.92 9.80
N SER A 131 -5.85 11.09 10.43
CA SER A 131 -5.69 11.23 11.89
C SER A 131 -6.96 10.98 12.68
N ASP A 132 -8.12 11.00 12.01
CA ASP A 132 -9.42 11.20 12.66
C ASP A 132 -10.30 9.96 12.68
N LYS A 133 -9.80 8.81 12.20
CA LYS A 133 -10.45 7.52 12.41
C LYS A 133 -9.96 6.93 13.75
N PRO A 134 -10.85 6.55 14.69
CA PRO A 134 -10.45 5.83 15.88
C PRO A 134 -9.70 4.55 15.51
N SER A 135 -8.72 4.15 16.32
CA SER A 135 -7.92 2.96 16.04
C SER A 135 -8.83 1.73 15.99
N LYS A 136 -8.69 0.91 14.94
CA LYS A 136 -9.39 -0.37 14.82
C LYS A 136 -9.08 -1.35 15.98
N SER A 137 -8.02 -1.08 16.76
CA SER A 137 -7.57 -1.93 17.86
C SER A 137 -8.03 -1.45 19.24
N GLY A 138 -8.95 -0.48 19.35
CA GLY A 138 -9.35 0.15 20.61
C GLY A 138 -8.25 0.97 21.32
N LYS A 139 -7.01 0.92 20.82
CA LYS A 139 -5.83 1.50 21.46
C LYS A 139 -5.97 3.02 21.58
N PRO A 140 -5.72 3.59 22.78
CA PRO A 140 -5.73 5.04 22.99
C PRO A 140 -4.91 5.79 21.94
N LYS A 141 -5.43 6.94 21.51
CA LYS A 141 -4.75 7.84 20.56
C LYS A 141 -3.72 8.66 21.33
N ARG A 142 -2.49 8.74 20.80
CA ARG A 142 -1.39 9.52 21.41
C ARG A 142 -1.85 10.92 21.81
N ALA A 143 -1.46 11.34 23.01
CA ALA A 143 -1.68 12.68 23.53
C ALA A 143 -1.23 13.78 22.55
N ALA A 144 -1.95 14.89 22.53
CA ALA A 144 -1.57 16.08 21.77
C ALA A 144 -0.40 16.79 22.47
N SER A 145 0.58 17.26 21.70
CA SER A 145 1.64 18.12 22.23
C SER A 145 1.14 19.54 22.47
N ALA A 146 1.87 20.30 23.30
CA ALA A 146 1.55 21.70 23.62
C ALA A 146 1.28 22.55 22.37
N TYR A 147 2.09 22.37 21.32
CA TYR A 147 1.93 23.04 20.04
C TYR A 147 0.65 22.64 19.28
N LEU A 148 0.22 21.37 19.36
CA LEU A 148 -1.03 20.92 18.73
C LEU A 148 -2.27 21.45 19.48
N LEU A 149 -2.20 21.55 20.81
CA LEU A 149 -3.23 22.19 21.64
C LEU A 149 -3.32 23.69 21.32
N PHE A 150 -2.18 24.37 21.22
CA PHE A 150 -2.09 25.76 20.80
C PHE A 150 -2.67 26.02 19.40
N ILE A 151 -2.31 25.19 18.40
CA ILE A 151 -2.94 25.27 17.06
C ILE A 151 -4.46 25.09 17.18
N GLY A 152 -4.95 24.19 18.04
CA GLY A 152 -6.38 23.99 18.27
C GLY A 152 -7.11 25.26 18.70
N GLU A 153 -6.50 26.05 19.60
CA GLU A 153 -7.07 27.31 20.11
C GLU A 153 -6.85 28.50 19.15
N GLU A 154 -5.69 28.62 18.49
CA GLU A 154 -5.36 29.75 17.60
C GLU A 154 -5.89 29.63 16.17
N LYS A 155 -6.03 28.40 15.64
CA LYS A 155 -6.54 28.16 14.29
C LYS A 155 -7.84 28.91 13.96
N PRO A 156 -8.89 28.93 14.82
CA PRO A 156 -10.09 29.71 14.54
C PRO A 156 -9.85 31.24 14.53
N ALA A 157 -8.91 31.76 15.32
CA ALA A 157 -8.53 33.17 15.27
C ALA A 157 -7.85 33.53 13.93
N ILE A 158 -6.83 32.74 13.54
CA ILE A 158 -6.11 32.90 12.27
C ILE A 158 -7.07 32.84 11.06
N LEU A 159 -8.03 31.91 11.07
CA LEU A 159 -9.06 31.78 10.03
C LEU A 159 -10.07 32.94 10.03
N LYS A 160 -10.38 33.52 11.20
CA LYS A 160 -11.28 34.68 11.29
C LYS A 160 -10.61 35.96 10.79
N GLU A 161 -9.32 36.12 11.08
CA GLU A 161 -8.51 37.23 10.58
C GLU A 161 -8.27 37.12 9.07
N ASN A 162 -8.02 35.90 8.57
CA ASN A 162 -7.67 35.65 7.17
C ASN A 162 -8.43 34.42 6.62
N PRO A 163 -9.70 34.58 6.22
CA PRO A 163 -10.55 33.46 5.78
C PRO A 163 -10.13 32.79 4.47
N SER A 164 -9.26 33.45 3.70
CA SER A 164 -8.74 32.95 2.41
C SER A 164 -7.44 32.14 2.52
N LEU A 165 -6.85 31.98 3.72
CA LEU A 165 -5.57 31.26 3.84
C LEU A 165 -5.70 29.78 3.51
N THR A 166 -4.75 29.29 2.73
CA THR A 166 -4.57 27.85 2.55
C THR A 166 -4.06 27.21 3.85
N PHE A 167 -4.28 25.91 4.01
CA PHE A 167 -3.78 25.15 5.16
C PHE A 167 -2.25 25.29 5.36
N GLY A 168 -1.49 25.45 4.27
CA GLY A 168 -0.04 25.64 4.32
C GLY A 168 0.36 27.00 4.91
N GLU A 169 -0.37 28.06 4.59
CA GLU A 169 -0.13 29.41 5.11
C GLU A 169 -0.59 29.53 6.56
N LEU A 170 -1.76 28.98 6.89
CA LEU A 170 -2.26 28.86 8.27
C LEU A 170 -1.23 28.14 9.16
N SER A 171 -0.63 27.05 8.67
CA SER A 171 0.40 26.31 9.40
C SER A 171 1.68 27.12 9.62
N LYS A 172 2.05 28.02 8.68
CA LYS A 172 3.19 28.94 8.84
C LYS A 172 2.87 30.03 9.88
N GLU A 173 1.69 30.62 9.80
CA GLU A 173 1.24 31.68 10.72
C GLU A 173 1.09 31.15 12.16
N ALA A 174 0.48 29.97 12.35
CA ALA A 174 0.43 29.33 13.67
C ALA A 174 1.85 28.99 14.20
N GLY A 175 2.76 28.55 13.32
CA GLY A 175 4.16 28.33 13.67
C GLY A 175 4.93 29.60 14.05
N LYS A 176 4.55 30.75 13.49
CA LYS A 176 5.05 32.08 13.89
C LYS A 176 4.51 32.49 15.26
N ARG A 177 3.19 32.47 15.45
CA ARG A 177 2.54 32.81 16.74
C ARG A 177 3.04 31.94 17.89
N TRP A 178 3.37 30.67 17.66
CA TRP A 178 3.95 29.79 18.69
C TRP A 178 5.37 30.19 19.11
N LYS A 179 6.14 30.84 18.23
CA LYS A 179 7.47 31.39 18.58
C LYS A 179 7.38 32.73 19.30
N GLU A 180 6.34 33.50 19.00
CA GLU A 180 6.09 34.84 19.55
C GLU A 180 5.20 34.83 20.81
N ILE A 181 4.66 33.67 21.19
CA ILE A 181 3.81 33.50 22.38
C ILE A 181 4.58 33.82 23.67
N SER A 182 3.92 34.46 24.65
CA SER A 182 4.53 34.70 25.96
C SER A 182 4.89 33.38 26.67
N PRO A 183 6.00 33.35 27.45
CA PRO A 183 6.44 32.14 28.13
C PRO A 183 5.38 31.59 29.09
N ASP A 184 4.60 32.45 29.74
CA ASP A 184 3.57 32.01 30.68
C ASP A 184 2.37 31.37 29.98
N ARG A 185 1.94 31.92 28.83
CA ARG A 185 0.91 31.27 28.01
C ARG A 185 1.44 29.96 27.41
N LYS A 186 2.73 29.89 27.06
CA LYS A 186 3.38 28.64 26.62
C LYS A 186 3.37 27.56 27.70
N LYS A 187 3.72 27.90 28.95
CA LYS A 187 3.66 26.99 30.11
C LYS A 187 2.26 26.41 30.32
N VAL A 188 1.19 27.18 30.11
CA VAL A 188 -0.19 26.66 30.18
C VAL A 188 -0.43 25.54 29.16
N PHE A 189 0.06 25.68 27.93
CA PHE A 189 -0.03 24.61 26.92
C PHE A 189 0.88 23.42 27.22
N GLU A 190 2.04 23.65 27.84
CA GLU A 190 2.95 22.60 28.29
C GLU A 190 2.35 21.79 29.47
N SER A 191 1.67 22.44 30.43
CA SER A 191 0.89 21.77 31.49
C SER A 191 -0.25 20.94 30.91
N LYS A 192 -1.12 21.54 30.07
CA LYS A 192 -2.22 20.83 29.40
C LYS A 192 -1.72 19.61 28.61
N ALA A 193 -0.53 19.69 28.00
CA ALA A 193 0.08 18.59 27.26
C ALA A 193 0.67 17.51 28.19
N ALA A 194 1.21 17.88 29.35
CA ALA A 194 1.66 16.94 30.37
C ALA A 194 0.47 16.16 30.96
N GLU A 195 -0.61 16.85 31.33
CA GLU A 195 -1.89 16.26 31.79
C GLU A 195 -2.48 15.31 30.73
N ALA A 196 -2.54 15.75 29.46
CA ALA A 196 -3.01 14.91 28.36
C ALA A 196 -2.13 13.68 28.12
N LYS A 197 -0.82 13.79 28.36
CA LYS A 197 0.12 12.66 28.30
C LYS A 197 -0.12 11.68 29.45
N GLU A 198 -0.24 12.18 30.68
CA GLU A 198 -0.50 11.34 31.86
C GLU A 198 -1.82 10.57 31.70
N GLN A 199 -2.87 11.22 31.20
CA GLN A 199 -4.14 10.57 30.91
C GLN A 199 -4.01 9.51 29.80
N TYR A 200 -3.28 9.81 28.72
CA TYR A 200 -2.97 8.82 27.68
C TYR A 200 -2.18 7.62 28.22
N ASP A 201 -1.21 7.85 29.12
CA ASP A 201 -0.40 6.77 29.71
C ASP A 201 -1.24 5.91 30.66
N LYS A 202 -2.17 6.50 31.44
CA LYS A 202 -3.18 5.79 32.24
C LYS A 202 -4.13 4.95 31.38
N ASP A 203 -4.66 5.52 30.30
CA ASP A 203 -5.57 4.81 29.39
C ASP A 203 -4.83 3.70 28.61
N LEU A 204 -3.56 3.92 28.28
CA LEU A 204 -2.69 2.93 27.64
C LEU A 204 -2.36 1.77 28.60
N ALA A 205 -2.15 2.05 29.90
CA ALA A 205 -1.94 1.02 30.92
C ALA A 205 -3.18 0.13 31.07
N LYS A 206 -4.38 0.72 31.18
CA LYS A 206 -5.66 -0.02 31.20
C LYS A 206 -5.83 -0.87 29.94
N TRP A 207 -5.61 -0.29 28.75
CA TRP A 207 -5.70 -1.00 27.47
C TRP A 207 -4.72 -2.18 27.37
N LYS A 208 -3.52 -2.07 27.98
CA LYS A 208 -2.60 -3.22 28.08
C LYS A 208 -3.14 -4.30 29.01
N GLN A 209 -3.55 -3.94 30.24
CA GLN A 209 -4.11 -4.89 31.20
C GLN A 209 -5.34 -5.65 30.66
N GLU A 210 -6.18 -4.98 29.86
CA GLU A 210 -7.38 -5.59 29.28
C GLU A 210 -7.09 -6.52 28.09
N HIS A 211 -5.95 -6.38 27.40
CA HIS A 211 -5.70 -7.04 26.09
C HIS A 211 -4.33 -7.74 25.95
N GLU A 212 -3.48 -7.73 26.97
CA GLU A 212 -2.18 -8.39 26.99
C GLU A 212 -2.08 -9.26 28.26
N PRO A 213 -2.03 -10.60 28.16
CA PRO A 213 -1.94 -11.45 29.35
C PRO A 213 -0.61 -11.24 30.06
N GLU A 214 -0.67 -11.07 31.39
CA GLU A 214 0.48 -10.72 32.21
C GLU A 214 1.68 -11.67 32.02
N LYS A 215 2.85 -11.07 31.77
CA LYS A 215 4.10 -11.63 32.31
C LYS A 215 4.35 -10.97 33.66
N PRO A 216 4.75 -11.72 34.69
CA PRO A 216 5.00 -11.14 36.02
C PRO A 216 6.11 -10.08 35.95
N ALA A 217 5.91 -9.02 36.74
CA ALA A 217 6.86 -7.93 36.90
C ALA A 217 8.05 -8.33 37.78
N GLU A 218 9.19 -7.68 37.55
CA GLU A 218 10.36 -7.68 38.42
C GLU A 218 10.63 -6.20 38.77
N GLU A 219 10.29 -5.82 40.00
CA GLU A 219 10.58 -4.52 40.64
C GLU A 219 11.86 -4.70 41.49
N ASP A 220 12.91 -3.89 41.29
CA ASP A 220 13.52 -2.93 42.23
C ASP A 220 14.94 -2.58 41.68
N GLU A 221 15.68 -1.52 41.99
CA GLU A 221 15.49 -0.22 42.67
C GLU A 221 16.60 0.75 42.11
N PRO A 222 16.58 2.07 42.37
CA PRO A 222 17.36 3.08 41.62
C PRO A 222 18.66 3.55 42.32
N VAL A 223 19.44 4.39 41.62
CA VAL A 223 20.34 5.48 42.09
C VAL A 223 20.98 6.12 40.84
N GLY A 224 21.14 7.44 40.68
CA GLY A 224 20.76 8.57 41.54
C GLY A 224 21.07 9.93 40.86
N ASP A 225 20.72 11.02 41.55
CA ASP A 225 20.86 12.42 41.11
C ASP A 225 22.26 12.88 40.64
N GLY A 226 22.27 13.82 39.68
CA GLY A 226 23.42 14.63 39.30
C GLY A 226 22.98 15.96 38.66
N LYS A 227 23.31 17.10 39.28
CA LYS A 227 22.66 18.41 39.06
C LYS A 227 23.66 19.53 38.74
N GLY A 228 23.37 20.35 37.72
CA GLY A 228 24.08 21.61 37.36
C GLY A 228 25.39 21.40 36.56
N SER A 229 25.93 22.40 35.84
CA SER A 229 25.50 23.79 35.57
C SER A 229 26.11 24.31 34.24
N GLU A 230 25.73 25.52 33.82
CA GLU A 230 26.18 26.22 32.59
C GLU A 230 27.71 26.45 32.45
N GLY A 231 28.18 26.76 31.22
CA GLY A 231 29.52 27.34 30.98
C GLY A 231 30.07 27.25 29.54
N ASP A 232 29.67 28.21 28.70
CA ASP A 232 30.41 28.87 27.59
C ASP A 232 31.16 28.12 26.45
N ASP A 233 30.87 28.58 25.22
CA ASP A 233 31.69 28.49 23.99
C ASP A 233 32.78 29.59 24.05
N PRO A 234 34.04 29.34 23.63
CA PRO A 234 34.37 29.76 22.27
C PRO A 234 35.39 28.89 21.49
N SER A 235 35.05 28.64 20.22
CA SER A 235 35.94 28.51 19.05
C SER A 235 37.47 28.61 19.25
N THR A 236 38.22 27.55 18.90
CA THR A 236 39.56 27.68 18.28
C THR A 236 39.88 26.53 17.30
N SER A 237 40.52 26.89 16.18
CA SER A 237 41.07 26.03 15.11
C SER A 237 42.10 24.99 15.59
N GLY A 238 42.18 23.79 14.97
CA GLY A 238 43.17 22.76 15.35
C GLY A 238 43.23 21.47 14.51
N ASN A 239 43.60 21.60 13.22
CA ASN A 239 43.98 20.53 12.28
C ASN A 239 44.76 19.31 12.86
N ALA A 240 44.34 18.06 12.58
CA ALA A 240 45.24 16.89 12.45
C ALA A 240 44.59 15.65 11.78
N SER A 241 45.34 14.96 10.92
CA SER A 241 44.94 13.78 10.14
C SER A 241 45.00 12.44 10.90
N LYS A 242 44.03 11.54 10.65
CA LYS A 242 44.16 10.06 10.65
C LYS A 242 42.86 9.43 10.09
N SER A 243 42.79 8.95 8.86
CA SER A 243 43.26 7.62 8.39
C SER A 243 42.91 6.43 9.31
N SER A 244 41.79 5.76 9.02
CA SER A 244 41.69 4.29 8.95
C SER A 244 40.28 3.86 8.51
N ASP A 245 40.21 3.16 7.38
CA ASP A 245 38.98 2.65 6.77
C ASP A 245 38.21 1.67 7.67
N LYS A 246 36.88 1.83 7.71
CA LYS A 246 35.97 0.78 8.21
C LYS A 246 35.65 -0.20 7.08
N PRO A 247 35.91 -1.52 7.24
CA PRO A 247 35.68 -2.48 6.18
C PRO A 247 34.19 -2.77 5.94
N SER A 248 33.87 -2.99 4.66
CA SER A 248 32.59 -3.47 4.17
C SER A 248 32.19 -4.81 4.82
N LYS A 249 30.91 -4.94 5.22
CA LYS A 249 30.31 -6.24 5.58
C LYS A 249 29.55 -6.83 4.40
N SER A 250 30.23 -7.60 3.57
CA SER A 250 29.64 -8.50 2.58
C SER A 250 30.02 -9.96 2.86
N GLY A 251 29.07 -10.88 2.66
CA GLY A 251 29.32 -12.33 2.64
C GLY A 251 29.16 -13.07 3.98
N LYS A 252 28.03 -13.76 4.15
CA LYS A 252 27.99 -15.01 4.95
C LYS A 252 28.05 -16.21 3.99
N PRO A 253 28.82 -17.26 4.30
CA PRO A 253 29.11 -18.34 3.34
C PRO A 253 27.99 -19.39 3.27
N LYS A 254 27.91 -20.10 2.14
CA LYS A 254 27.19 -21.39 2.03
C LYS A 254 28.04 -22.45 1.31
N ARG A 255 28.68 -23.25 2.16
CA ARG A 255 29.04 -24.69 2.06
C ARG A 255 29.51 -25.25 0.71
N ALA A 256 30.70 -25.82 0.73
CA ALA A 256 31.35 -26.54 -0.37
C ALA A 256 30.60 -27.81 -0.78
N ALA A 257 30.81 -28.21 -2.04
CA ALA A 257 30.47 -29.54 -2.53
C ALA A 257 31.38 -30.60 -1.90
N SER A 258 30.81 -31.74 -1.52
CA SER A 258 31.56 -32.98 -1.29
C SER A 258 31.32 -33.86 -2.51
N ALA A 259 32.37 -34.06 -3.31
CA ALA A 259 32.42 -35.11 -4.29
C ALA A 259 33.05 -36.34 -3.62
N TYR A 260 32.34 -37.47 -3.66
CA TYR A 260 32.93 -38.78 -3.44
C TYR A 260 32.84 -39.56 -4.75
N LEU A 261 33.89 -40.37 -4.98
CA LEU A 261 33.97 -41.42 -5.99
C LEU A 261 32.97 -42.55 -5.67
#